data_AF-A0AAJ1U281-F1
#
_entry.id   AF-A0AAJ1U281-F1
#
_cell.length_a   1.000
_cell.length_b   1.000
_cell.length_c   1.000
_cell.angle_alpha   90.00
_cell.angle_beta   90.00
_cell.angle_gamma   90.00
#
_symmetry.space_group_name_H-M   'P 1'
#
loop_
_entity.id
_entity.type
_entity.pdbx_description
1 polymer ?
#
loop_
_entity_poly.entity_id
_entity_poly.type
_entity_poly.pdbx_seq_one_letter_code
_entity_poly.pdbx_strand_id
1 'polypeptide(L)'
;MPSFSERMGFVEPRSVVQKNSIDRPLRNRLWDVADAAMSGEFRYETPSATRMAPRIWCGFFHRTRDSIPASASTFKRQVRDSFFAFEWNEVYDFVEFVLRNAPLGTGEIGNLGNLLNRSLSEHLSAYRWVGGEFVPVSDEESIGALERALESPLVGVRTHISKALGLLSDRSNPDIPNSIKESISAVESMVSSIVGQKTTMGAALSKLEGAGMLLHPDLREGWKKLYHYTSDGDGIRHGMQEERDLDVDDALYFAVACSAFVSLLTAKSAKYGIELKPVEKVKKP
;
A
#
# COMPACT_ATOMS: atom_id res chain seq x y z
N MET A 1 7.14 -11.91 -10.82
CA MET A 1 7.83 -11.69 -12.11
C MET A 1 6.82 -11.87 -13.24
N PRO A 2 6.88 -11.06 -14.32
CA PRO A 2 6.04 -11.27 -15.49
C PRO A 2 6.31 -12.66 -16.07
N SER A 3 5.26 -13.42 -16.34
CA SER A 3 5.27 -14.75 -16.94
C SER A 3 5.91 -14.72 -18.33
N PHE A 4 6.31 -15.89 -18.83
CA PHE A 4 6.81 -16.00 -20.21
C PHE A 4 5.83 -15.40 -21.21
N SER A 5 4.53 -15.68 -21.06
CA SER A 5 3.48 -15.17 -21.94
C SER A 5 3.34 -13.65 -21.89
N GLU A 6 3.45 -13.05 -20.70
CA GLU A 6 3.44 -11.58 -20.54
C GLU A 6 4.70 -10.94 -21.15
N ARG A 7 5.87 -11.57 -20.98
CA ARG A 7 7.11 -11.06 -21.58
C ARG A 7 7.14 -11.17 -23.12
N MET A 8 6.46 -12.17 -23.67
CA MET A 8 6.36 -12.40 -25.12
C MET A 8 5.16 -11.71 -25.77
N GLY A 9 4.33 -10.99 -25.00
CA GLY A 9 3.15 -10.28 -25.51
C GLY A 9 1.97 -11.18 -25.91
N PHE A 10 1.96 -12.45 -25.47
CA PHE A 10 0.82 -13.35 -25.71
C PHE A 10 -0.35 -13.08 -24.76
N VAL A 11 -0.07 -12.47 -23.61
CA VAL A 11 -1.04 -12.13 -22.58
C VAL A 11 -0.69 -10.73 -22.07
N GLU A 12 -1.68 -9.85 -21.97
CA GLU A 12 -1.49 -8.55 -21.34
C GLU A 12 -1.17 -8.73 -19.85
N PRO A 13 -0.11 -8.06 -19.33
CA PRO A 13 0.21 -8.11 -17.91
C PRO A 13 -0.98 -7.68 -17.06
N ARG A 14 -1.18 -8.36 -15.92
CA ARG A 14 -2.22 -7.94 -14.96
C ARG A 14 -1.94 -6.50 -14.55
N SER A 15 -2.86 -5.59 -14.88
CA SER A 15 -2.72 -4.14 -14.67
C SER A 15 -3.76 -3.55 -13.73
N VAL A 16 -4.80 -4.33 -13.37
CA VAL A 16 -5.92 -3.87 -12.55
C VAL A 16 -5.81 -4.44 -11.14
N VAL A 17 -5.90 -3.55 -10.16
CA VAL A 17 -5.95 -3.89 -8.73
C VAL A 17 -7.28 -4.57 -8.40
N GLN A 18 -7.19 -5.65 -7.63
CA GLN A 18 -8.32 -6.50 -7.27
C GLN A 18 -8.91 -6.09 -5.92
N LYS A 19 -9.76 -5.05 -5.93
CA LYS A 19 -10.43 -4.55 -4.73
C LYS A 19 -11.79 -5.20 -4.46
N ASN A 20 -12.67 -5.22 -5.45
CA ASN A 20 -14.01 -5.82 -5.34
C ASN A 20 -14.15 -7.05 -6.23
N SER A 21 -13.05 -7.77 -6.42
CA SER A 21 -12.97 -8.93 -7.31
C SER A 21 -11.82 -9.82 -6.88
N ILE A 22 -11.86 -11.08 -7.29
CA ILE A 22 -10.73 -11.99 -7.16
C ILE A 22 -10.65 -12.88 -8.40
N ASP A 23 -9.49 -12.88 -9.03
CA ASP A 23 -9.22 -13.69 -10.19
C ASP A 23 -8.82 -15.11 -9.78
N ARG A 24 -8.92 -16.01 -10.74
CA ARG A 24 -8.69 -17.43 -10.48
C ARG A 24 -7.29 -17.73 -9.94
N PRO A 25 -6.20 -17.11 -10.47
CA PRO A 25 -4.86 -17.31 -9.90
C PRO A 25 -4.74 -16.90 -8.43
N LEU A 26 -5.24 -15.73 -8.02
CA LEU A 26 -5.20 -15.32 -6.61
C LEU A 26 -6.04 -16.25 -5.74
N ARG A 27 -7.27 -16.58 -6.19
CA ARG A 27 -8.15 -17.52 -5.47
C ARG A 27 -7.47 -18.88 -5.24
N ASN A 28 -6.75 -19.40 -6.22
CA ASN A 28 -5.99 -20.65 -6.07
C ASN A 28 -4.91 -20.51 -4.99
N ARG A 29 -4.17 -19.40 -4.94
CA ARG A 29 -3.13 -19.19 -3.91
C ARG A 29 -3.72 -19.07 -2.52
N LEU A 30 -4.85 -18.39 -2.38
CA LEU A 30 -5.58 -18.29 -1.11
C LEU A 30 -6.08 -19.66 -0.63
N TRP A 31 -6.55 -20.51 -1.55
CA TRP A 31 -6.86 -21.89 -1.22
C TRP A 31 -5.63 -22.66 -0.71
N ASP A 32 -4.49 -22.57 -1.39
CA ASP A 32 -3.29 -23.31 -1.02
C ASP A 32 -2.83 -22.96 0.41
N VAL A 33 -2.92 -21.68 0.79
CA VAL A 33 -2.64 -21.22 2.16
C VAL A 33 -3.63 -21.82 3.16
N ALA A 34 -4.93 -21.78 2.86
CA ALA A 34 -5.95 -22.36 3.74
C ALA A 34 -5.80 -23.87 3.89
N ASP A 35 -5.54 -24.60 2.79
CA ASP A 35 -5.32 -26.05 2.84
C ASP A 35 -4.05 -26.41 3.61
N ALA A 36 -2.96 -25.62 3.46
CA ALA A 36 -1.76 -25.80 4.27
C ALA A 36 -2.05 -25.64 5.77
N ALA A 37 -2.81 -24.61 6.15
CA ALA A 37 -3.20 -24.37 7.54
C ALA A 37 -4.09 -25.50 8.13
N MET A 38 -4.92 -26.12 7.29
CA MET A 38 -5.77 -27.25 7.67
C MET A 38 -5.01 -28.59 7.71
N SER A 39 -3.98 -28.77 6.88
CA SER A 39 -3.40 -30.08 6.56
C SER A 39 -2.68 -30.80 7.71
N GLY A 40 -2.37 -30.11 8.81
CA GLY A 40 -1.81 -30.72 10.02
C GLY A 40 -2.77 -31.68 10.73
N GLU A 41 -4.08 -31.38 10.77
CA GLU A 41 -5.03 -32.11 11.61
C GLU A 41 -5.63 -33.37 10.96
N PHE A 42 -5.67 -33.43 9.63
CA PHE A 42 -6.39 -34.48 8.90
C PHE A 42 -5.56 -35.72 8.57
N ARG A 43 -4.37 -35.90 9.16
CA ARG A 43 -3.48 -37.04 8.86
C ARG A 43 -3.89 -38.34 9.54
N TYR A 44 -4.45 -38.27 10.74
CA TYR A 44 -4.72 -39.47 11.57
C TYR A 44 -6.08 -39.45 12.29
N GLU A 45 -6.82 -38.34 12.22
CA GLU A 45 -8.07 -38.16 12.94
C GLU A 45 -9.28 -38.09 12.01
N THR A 46 -10.43 -38.55 12.51
CA THR A 46 -11.73 -38.30 11.84
C THR A 46 -12.04 -36.81 11.94
N PRO A 47 -12.66 -36.18 10.92
CA PRO A 47 -12.94 -34.74 10.94
C PRO A 47 -13.64 -34.26 12.21
N SER A 48 -14.64 -35.01 12.70
CA SER A 48 -15.35 -34.68 13.95
C SER A 48 -14.47 -34.66 15.21
N ALA A 49 -13.34 -35.37 15.21
CA ALA A 49 -12.38 -35.40 16.31
C ALA A 49 -11.33 -34.28 16.22
N THR A 50 -11.13 -33.69 15.04
CA THR A 50 -10.22 -32.56 14.83
C THR A 50 -10.74 -31.27 15.47
N ARG A 51 -9.86 -30.32 15.78
CA ARG A 51 -10.26 -29.00 16.29
C ARG A 51 -10.84 -28.13 15.17
N MET A 52 -10.33 -28.27 13.96
CA MET A 52 -10.65 -27.42 12.82
C MET A 52 -11.98 -27.77 12.15
N ALA A 53 -12.29 -29.06 11.94
CA ALA A 53 -13.48 -29.40 11.14
C ALA A 53 -14.81 -28.93 11.76
N PRO A 54 -15.06 -29.11 13.08
CA PRO A 54 -16.28 -28.58 13.69
C PRO A 54 -16.36 -27.05 13.65
N ARG A 55 -15.21 -26.36 13.73
CA ARG A 55 -15.15 -24.89 13.62
C ARG A 55 -15.52 -24.43 12.23
N ILE A 56 -14.95 -25.02 11.18
CA ILE A 56 -15.30 -24.70 9.80
C ILE A 56 -16.77 -25.06 9.53
N TRP A 57 -17.21 -26.27 9.89
CA TRP A 57 -18.53 -26.77 9.52
C TRP A 57 -19.66 -26.04 10.24
N CYS A 58 -19.58 -25.93 11.56
CA CYS A 58 -20.62 -25.31 12.37
C CYS A 58 -20.42 -23.80 12.51
N GLY A 59 -19.16 -23.34 12.61
CA GLY A 59 -18.84 -21.95 12.85
C GLY A 59 -18.88 -21.10 11.59
N PHE A 60 -18.27 -21.56 10.48
CA PHE A 60 -18.22 -20.79 9.23
C PHE A 60 -19.37 -21.15 8.27
N PHE A 61 -19.63 -22.44 8.01
CA PHE A 61 -20.73 -22.84 7.12
C PHE A 61 -22.11 -22.87 7.78
N HIS A 62 -22.19 -22.69 9.11
CA HIS A 62 -23.44 -22.76 9.88
C HIS A 62 -24.24 -24.06 9.67
N ARG A 63 -23.55 -25.18 9.46
CA ARG A 63 -24.15 -26.52 9.29
C ARG A 63 -24.18 -27.28 10.61
N THR A 64 -25.09 -28.24 10.72
CA THR A 64 -25.25 -29.05 11.94
C THR A 64 -24.06 -30.01 12.12
N ARG A 65 -23.68 -30.29 13.37
CA ARG A 65 -22.50 -31.10 13.71
C ARG A 65 -22.59 -32.55 13.21
N ASP A 66 -23.78 -33.13 13.24
CA ASP A 66 -24.07 -34.48 12.75
C ASP A 66 -23.91 -34.62 11.23
N SER A 67 -23.91 -33.50 10.49
CA SER A 67 -23.68 -33.48 9.05
C SER A 67 -22.19 -33.41 8.65
N ILE A 68 -21.26 -33.39 9.62
CA ILE A 68 -19.82 -33.38 9.32
C ILE A 68 -19.46 -34.70 8.62
N PRO A 69 -18.86 -34.66 7.42
CA PRO A 69 -18.44 -35.87 6.73
C PRO A 69 -17.47 -36.71 7.57
N ALA A 70 -17.76 -38.00 7.69
CA ALA A 70 -16.93 -38.94 8.44
C ALA A 70 -15.52 -39.12 7.83
N SER A 71 -15.40 -38.96 6.51
CA SER A 71 -14.13 -39.09 5.79
C SER A 71 -13.48 -37.73 5.58
N ALA A 72 -12.19 -37.62 5.94
CA ALA A 72 -11.39 -36.41 5.73
C ALA A 72 -11.31 -35.98 4.26
N SER A 73 -11.26 -36.93 3.31
CA SER A 73 -11.23 -36.59 1.89
C SER A 73 -12.56 -36.00 1.41
N THR A 74 -13.69 -36.51 1.91
CA THR A 74 -15.01 -35.95 1.62
C THR A 74 -15.21 -34.59 2.29
N PHE A 75 -14.77 -34.44 3.54
CA PHE A 75 -14.77 -33.13 4.21
C PHE A 75 -13.96 -32.10 3.42
N LYS A 76 -12.68 -32.39 3.14
CA LYS A 76 -11.81 -31.49 2.37
C LYS A 76 -12.38 -31.15 1.00
N ARG A 77 -12.96 -32.13 0.29
CA ARG A 77 -13.59 -31.89 -1.01
C ARG A 77 -14.77 -30.93 -0.88
N GLN A 78 -15.68 -31.14 0.07
CA GLN A 78 -16.83 -30.24 0.24
C GLN A 78 -16.43 -28.83 0.69
N VAL A 79 -15.41 -28.71 1.54
CA VAL A 79 -14.84 -27.40 1.91
C VAL A 79 -14.25 -26.71 0.67
N ARG A 80 -13.49 -27.44 -0.14
CA ARG A 80 -12.91 -26.92 -1.39
C ARG A 80 -13.99 -26.48 -2.38
N ASP A 81 -15.00 -27.30 -2.61
CA ASP A 81 -16.07 -27.00 -3.56
C ASP A 81 -16.82 -25.73 -3.13
N SER A 82 -17.06 -25.56 -1.82
CA SER A 82 -17.65 -24.34 -1.26
C SER A 82 -16.74 -23.12 -1.45
N PHE A 83 -15.44 -23.26 -1.16
CA PHE A 83 -14.45 -22.19 -1.33
C PHE A 83 -14.39 -21.63 -2.76
N PHE A 84 -14.45 -22.51 -3.76
CA PHE A 84 -14.41 -22.08 -5.15
C PHE A 84 -15.76 -21.55 -5.67
N ALA A 85 -16.84 -21.74 -4.92
CA ALA A 85 -18.15 -21.17 -5.21
C ALA A 85 -18.38 -19.80 -4.53
N PHE A 86 -17.57 -19.42 -3.55
CA PHE A 86 -17.69 -18.15 -2.83
C PHE A 86 -17.55 -16.91 -3.71
N GLU A 87 -18.29 -15.87 -3.34
CA GLU A 87 -18.03 -14.51 -3.82
C GLU A 87 -16.64 -14.03 -3.38
N TRP A 88 -16.14 -12.98 -4.03
CA TRP A 88 -14.75 -12.56 -3.83
C TRP A 88 -14.42 -12.23 -2.37
N ASN A 89 -15.35 -11.63 -1.62
CA ASN A 89 -15.17 -11.25 -0.22
C ASN A 89 -15.23 -12.47 0.72
N GLU A 90 -16.13 -13.41 0.46
CA GLU A 90 -16.29 -14.63 1.25
C GLU A 90 -15.03 -15.52 1.20
N VAL A 91 -14.23 -15.41 0.14
CA VAL A 91 -12.90 -16.05 0.07
C VAL A 91 -11.97 -15.51 1.15
N TYR A 92 -11.92 -14.19 1.33
CA TYR A 92 -11.08 -13.57 2.36
C TYR A 92 -11.61 -13.93 3.76
N ASP A 93 -12.93 -13.87 3.96
CA ASP A 93 -13.57 -14.27 5.22
C ASP A 93 -13.18 -15.71 5.61
N PHE A 94 -13.21 -16.63 4.64
CA PHE A 94 -12.85 -18.02 4.88
C PHE A 94 -11.37 -18.19 5.25
N VAL A 95 -10.45 -17.56 4.51
CA VAL A 95 -9.01 -17.69 4.77
C VAL A 95 -8.67 -17.09 6.14
N GLU A 96 -9.24 -15.94 6.47
CA GLU A 96 -9.07 -15.31 7.79
C GLU A 96 -9.58 -16.22 8.91
N PHE A 97 -10.77 -16.76 8.75
CA PHE A 97 -11.35 -17.70 9.70
C PHE A 97 -10.44 -18.91 9.93
N VAL A 98 -9.94 -19.53 8.86
CA VAL A 98 -9.06 -20.70 8.94
C VAL A 98 -7.76 -20.36 9.68
N LEU A 99 -7.09 -19.26 9.30
CA LEU A 99 -5.82 -18.88 9.92
C LEU A 99 -5.96 -18.53 11.40
N ARG A 100 -7.05 -17.86 11.79
CA ARG A 100 -7.35 -17.54 13.20
C ARG A 100 -7.63 -18.77 14.05
N ASN A 101 -8.15 -19.83 13.44
CA ASN A 101 -8.58 -21.03 14.14
C ASN A 101 -7.59 -22.19 14.02
N ALA A 102 -6.53 -22.04 13.22
CA ALA A 102 -5.52 -23.05 12.97
C ALA A 102 -4.77 -23.42 14.26
N PRO A 103 -4.53 -24.72 14.52
CA PRO A 103 -3.79 -25.18 15.69
C PRO A 103 -2.27 -24.98 15.54
N LEU A 104 -1.84 -23.88 14.92
CA LEU A 104 -0.46 -23.66 14.52
C LEU A 104 0.30 -22.83 15.56
N GLY A 105 1.61 -23.05 15.66
CA GLY A 105 2.49 -22.20 16.45
C GLY A 105 2.68 -20.81 15.83
N THR A 106 3.11 -19.84 16.64
CA THR A 106 3.34 -18.44 16.18
C THR A 106 4.29 -18.36 14.99
N GLY A 107 5.34 -19.20 14.95
CA GLY A 107 6.28 -19.27 13.83
C GLY A 107 5.67 -19.81 12.54
N GLU A 108 4.80 -20.82 12.62
CA GLU A 108 4.12 -21.40 11.46
C GLU A 108 3.08 -20.42 10.89
N ILE A 109 2.34 -19.75 11.77
CA ILE A 109 1.41 -18.67 11.39
C ILE A 109 2.17 -17.53 10.71
N GLY A 110 3.34 -17.15 11.22
CA GLY A 110 4.20 -16.15 10.59
C GLY A 110 4.66 -16.56 9.18
N ASN A 111 5.09 -17.81 9.01
CA ASN A 111 5.50 -18.33 7.70
C ASN A 111 4.35 -18.36 6.68
N LEU A 112 3.16 -18.80 7.09
CA LEU A 112 1.96 -18.77 6.25
C LEU A 112 1.53 -17.33 5.93
N GLY A 113 1.59 -16.42 6.90
CA GLY A 113 1.32 -15.00 6.70
C GLY A 113 2.26 -14.37 5.66
N ASN A 114 3.54 -14.73 5.68
CA ASN A 114 4.52 -14.28 4.68
C ASN A 114 4.22 -14.83 3.28
N LEU A 115 3.85 -16.10 3.17
CA LEU A 115 3.45 -16.72 1.89
C LEU A 115 2.16 -16.11 1.33
N LEU A 116 1.21 -15.84 2.22
CA LEU A 116 -0.06 -15.18 1.91
C LEU A 116 0.18 -13.76 1.40
N ASN A 117 0.96 -12.95 2.11
CA ASN A 117 1.29 -11.59 1.69
C ASN A 117 2.06 -11.54 0.37
N ARG A 118 2.98 -12.49 0.13
CA ARG A 118 3.64 -12.63 -1.18
C ARG A 118 2.62 -12.88 -2.29
N SER A 119 1.68 -13.80 -2.07
CA SER A 119 0.64 -14.14 -3.05
C SER A 119 -0.28 -12.96 -3.34
N LEU A 120 -0.73 -12.24 -2.30
CA LEU A 120 -1.57 -11.05 -2.42
C LEU A 120 -0.87 -9.95 -3.25
N SER A 121 0.42 -9.70 -2.98
CA SER A 121 1.21 -8.71 -3.73
C SER A 121 1.45 -9.13 -5.19
N GLU A 122 1.84 -10.38 -5.43
CA GLU A 122 2.09 -10.90 -6.79
C GLU A 122 0.85 -10.85 -7.70
N HIS A 123 -0.34 -10.85 -7.10
CA HIS A 123 -1.61 -10.87 -7.81
C HIS A 123 -2.36 -9.54 -7.76
N LEU A 124 -1.73 -8.45 -7.30
CA LEU A 124 -2.35 -7.12 -7.20
C LEU A 124 -3.65 -7.10 -6.38
N SER A 125 -3.71 -7.87 -5.28
CA SER A 125 -4.79 -7.79 -4.29
C SER A 125 -4.77 -6.44 -3.59
N ALA A 126 -5.95 -5.84 -3.37
CA ALA A 126 -6.07 -4.61 -2.56
C ALA A 126 -5.96 -4.87 -1.04
N TYR A 127 -5.78 -6.12 -0.60
CA TYR A 127 -5.73 -6.53 0.80
C TYR A 127 -4.38 -7.14 1.19
N ARG A 128 -3.94 -6.94 2.45
CA ARG A 128 -2.80 -7.62 3.10
C ARG A 128 -3.26 -8.30 4.39
N TRP A 129 -2.54 -9.34 4.77
CA TRP A 129 -2.69 -10.03 6.05
C TRP A 129 -1.78 -9.38 7.09
N VAL A 130 -2.38 -8.73 8.09
CA VAL A 130 -1.67 -8.02 9.17
C VAL A 130 -2.38 -8.29 10.49
N GLY A 131 -1.63 -8.61 11.54
CA GLY A 131 -2.20 -8.75 12.89
C GLY A 131 -3.26 -9.85 13.04
N GLY A 132 -3.33 -10.80 12.10
CA GLY A 132 -4.35 -11.84 12.11
C GLY A 132 -5.65 -11.47 11.40
N GLU A 133 -5.67 -10.40 10.60
CA GLU A 133 -6.85 -9.97 9.83
C GLU A 133 -6.44 -9.53 8.41
N PHE A 134 -7.37 -9.56 7.47
CA PHE A 134 -7.22 -8.87 6.19
C PHE A 134 -7.53 -7.39 6.36
N VAL A 135 -6.52 -6.57 6.10
CA VAL A 135 -6.67 -5.12 6.06
C VAL A 135 -6.60 -4.64 4.62
N PRO A 136 -7.46 -3.69 4.21
CA PRO A 136 -7.26 -2.99 2.95
C PRO A 136 -5.92 -2.28 3.02
N VAL A 137 -5.06 -2.56 2.05
CA VAL A 137 -3.78 -1.89 1.89
C VAL A 137 -4.11 -0.56 1.24
N SER A 138 -3.70 0.50 1.87
CA SER A 138 -3.79 1.92 1.50
C SER A 138 -3.26 2.30 0.10
N ASP A 139 -3.09 1.37 -0.84
CA ASP A 139 -2.59 1.61 -2.19
C ASP A 139 -3.57 2.40 -3.06
N GLU A 140 -4.89 2.30 -2.93
CA GLU A 140 -5.78 3.20 -3.69
C GLU A 140 -5.71 4.66 -3.22
N GLU A 141 -5.59 4.91 -1.93
CA GLU A 141 -5.43 6.30 -1.43
C GLU A 141 -4.02 6.82 -1.70
N SER A 142 -3.01 5.95 -1.66
CA SER A 142 -1.62 6.29 -1.96
C SER A 142 -1.41 6.51 -3.46
N ILE A 143 -1.91 5.61 -4.30
CA ILE A 143 -1.98 5.75 -5.77
C ILE A 143 -2.85 6.96 -6.09
N GLY A 144 -4.03 7.10 -5.48
CA GLY A 144 -4.90 8.25 -5.69
C GLY A 144 -4.28 9.58 -5.24
N ALA A 145 -3.43 9.58 -4.21
CA ALA A 145 -2.64 10.76 -3.85
C ALA A 145 -1.59 11.08 -4.93
N LEU A 146 -0.87 10.08 -5.43
CA LEU A 146 0.12 10.21 -6.50
C LEU A 146 -0.53 10.68 -7.81
N GLU A 147 -1.65 10.06 -8.23
CA GLU A 147 -2.43 10.42 -9.42
C GLU A 147 -2.95 11.86 -9.32
N ARG A 148 -3.57 12.25 -8.19
CA ARG A 148 -4.00 13.64 -7.96
C ARG A 148 -2.85 14.64 -8.04
N ALA A 149 -1.67 14.29 -7.53
CA ALA A 149 -0.50 15.15 -7.64
C ALA A 149 0.05 15.23 -9.09
N LEU A 150 -0.02 14.13 -9.84
CA LEU A 150 0.33 14.08 -11.27
C LEU A 150 -0.68 14.81 -12.17
N GLU A 151 -1.89 15.07 -11.68
CA GLU A 151 -2.91 15.89 -12.34
C GLU A 151 -2.87 17.37 -11.92
N SER A 152 -1.94 17.77 -11.05
CA SER A 152 -1.83 19.13 -10.55
C SER A 152 -1.75 20.17 -11.69
N PRO A 153 -2.41 21.34 -11.57
CA PRO A 153 -2.28 22.43 -12.55
C PRO A 153 -0.85 22.99 -12.62
N LEU A 154 -0.03 22.74 -11.60
CA LEU A 154 1.35 23.19 -11.53
C LEU A 154 2.29 22.17 -12.19
N VAL A 155 2.92 22.56 -13.30
CA VAL A 155 3.91 21.72 -14.00
C VAL A 155 5.03 21.26 -13.07
N GLY A 156 5.53 22.15 -12.21
CA GLY A 156 6.62 21.81 -11.28
C GLY A 156 6.27 20.65 -10.34
N VAL A 157 5.04 20.61 -9.82
CA VAL A 157 4.56 19.51 -8.98
C VAL A 157 4.62 18.19 -9.75
N ARG A 158 4.01 18.16 -10.94
CA ARG A 158 3.95 16.96 -11.78
C ARG A 158 5.35 16.44 -12.13
N THR A 159 6.23 17.34 -12.58
CA THR A 159 7.62 17.00 -12.94
C THR A 159 8.38 16.35 -11.78
N HIS A 160 8.27 16.93 -10.58
CA HIS A 160 9.00 16.44 -9.41
C HIS A 160 8.46 15.10 -8.91
N ILE A 161 7.14 14.89 -8.89
CA ILE A 161 6.55 13.57 -8.54
C ILE A 161 6.92 12.51 -9.57
N SER A 162 6.81 12.79 -10.88
CA SER A 162 7.23 11.84 -11.91
C SER A 162 8.71 11.46 -11.79
N LYS A 163 9.57 12.43 -11.49
CA LYS A 163 11.01 12.18 -11.32
C LYS A 163 11.30 11.36 -10.06
N ALA A 164 10.63 11.65 -8.95
CA ALA A 164 10.74 10.86 -7.71
C ALA A 164 10.43 9.38 -7.96
N LEU A 165 9.33 9.09 -8.67
CA LEU A 165 8.95 7.72 -9.03
C LEU A 165 9.94 7.08 -10.02
N GLY A 166 10.42 7.84 -11.00
CA GLY A 166 11.42 7.38 -11.96
C GLY A 166 12.73 6.95 -11.30
N LEU A 167 13.17 7.65 -10.25
CA LEU A 167 14.38 7.32 -9.49
C LEU A 167 14.28 5.99 -8.71
N LEU A 168 13.06 5.50 -8.46
CA LEU A 168 12.81 4.20 -7.83
C LEU A 168 12.56 3.07 -8.86
N SER A 169 12.52 3.40 -10.16
CA SER A 169 12.19 2.42 -11.19
C SER A 169 13.30 1.40 -11.47
N ASP A 170 14.56 1.76 -11.19
CA ASP A 170 15.70 0.83 -11.19
C ASP A 170 15.66 -0.03 -9.92
N ARG A 171 15.18 -1.27 -10.07
CA ARG A 171 15.03 -2.21 -8.94
C ARG A 171 16.36 -2.79 -8.45
N SER A 172 17.44 -2.63 -9.22
CA SER A 172 18.76 -3.14 -8.86
C SER A 172 19.59 -2.09 -8.14
N ASN A 173 19.38 -0.81 -8.44
CA ASN A 173 20.06 0.30 -7.78
C ASN A 173 19.18 1.58 -7.76
N PRO A 174 18.11 1.61 -6.94
CA PRO A 174 17.23 2.77 -6.86
C PRO A 174 17.95 3.97 -6.24
N ASP A 175 17.72 5.16 -6.78
CA ASP A 175 18.27 6.41 -6.25
C ASP A 175 17.34 6.97 -5.16
N ILE A 176 17.34 6.27 -4.02
CA ILE A 176 16.50 6.54 -2.85
C ILE A 176 16.63 8.00 -2.37
N PRO A 177 17.85 8.55 -2.15
CA PRO A 177 17.99 9.91 -1.63
C PRO A 177 17.46 10.97 -2.60
N ASN A 178 17.70 10.80 -3.91
CA ASN A 178 17.17 11.76 -4.88
C ASN A 178 15.65 11.59 -5.05
N SER A 179 15.08 10.40 -4.88
CA SER A 179 13.62 10.23 -4.90
C SER A 179 12.93 11.02 -3.80
N ILE A 180 13.45 10.93 -2.57
CA ILE A 180 12.97 11.73 -1.42
C ILE A 180 13.12 13.22 -1.71
N LYS A 181 14.27 13.63 -2.25
CA LYS A 181 14.55 15.02 -2.62
C LYS A 181 13.53 15.58 -3.62
N GLU A 182 13.22 14.83 -4.67
CA GLU A 182 12.25 15.24 -5.69
C GLU A 182 10.83 15.29 -5.12
N SER A 183 10.46 14.35 -4.25
CA SER A 183 9.15 14.35 -3.55
C SER A 183 8.92 15.66 -2.77
N ILE A 184 9.94 16.13 -2.05
CA ILE A 184 9.87 17.41 -1.30
C ILE A 184 9.79 18.61 -2.26
N SER A 185 10.53 18.58 -3.37
CA SER A 185 10.52 19.68 -4.34
C SER A 185 9.17 19.83 -5.07
N ALA A 186 8.35 18.78 -5.12
CA ALA A 186 6.95 18.90 -5.52
C ALA A 186 6.16 19.78 -4.53
N VAL A 187 6.34 19.58 -3.22
CA VAL A 187 5.70 20.42 -2.19
C VAL A 187 6.22 21.86 -2.28
N GLU A 188 7.53 22.06 -2.47
CA GLU A 188 8.15 23.39 -2.65
C GLU A 188 7.53 24.16 -3.83
N SER A 189 7.23 23.45 -4.93
CA SER A 189 6.57 24.01 -6.10
C SER A 189 5.14 24.49 -5.77
N MET A 190 4.39 23.68 -5.02
CA MET A 190 3.03 24.02 -4.60
C MET A 190 3.01 25.24 -3.66
N VAL A 191 3.84 25.24 -2.61
CA VAL A 191 3.87 26.35 -1.66
C VAL A 191 4.42 27.64 -2.28
N SER A 192 5.37 27.54 -3.23
CA SER A 192 5.84 28.72 -3.97
C SER A 192 4.74 29.35 -4.81
N SER A 193 3.87 28.54 -5.42
CA SER A 193 2.70 29.02 -6.14
C SER A 193 1.71 29.73 -5.21
N ILE A 194 1.41 29.15 -4.04
CA ILE A 194 0.51 29.76 -3.04
C ILE A 194 1.03 31.11 -2.54
N VAL A 195 2.34 31.20 -2.26
CA VAL A 195 2.96 32.43 -1.75
C VAL A 195 3.24 33.44 -2.89
N GLY A 196 3.21 33.02 -4.15
CA GLY A 196 3.47 33.86 -5.32
C GLY A 196 4.95 34.17 -5.57
N GLN A 197 5.88 33.50 -4.89
CA GLN A 197 7.33 33.67 -5.09
C GLN A 197 8.07 32.36 -4.82
N LYS A 198 9.26 32.21 -5.42
CA LYS A 198 10.09 31.02 -5.22
C LYS A 198 10.55 30.95 -3.75
N THR A 199 10.29 29.83 -3.10
CA THR A 199 10.65 29.63 -1.70
C THR A 199 10.91 28.14 -1.41
N THR A 200 11.52 27.85 -0.26
CA THR A 200 11.73 26.48 0.23
C THR A 200 10.60 26.10 1.18
N MET A 201 10.36 24.81 1.40
CA MET A 201 9.25 24.36 2.24
C MET A 201 9.32 24.96 3.66
N GLY A 202 10.49 24.95 4.28
CA GLY A 202 10.69 25.54 5.62
C GLY A 202 10.36 27.04 5.70
N ALA A 203 10.75 27.82 4.68
CA ALA A 203 10.46 29.25 4.62
C ALA A 203 9.01 29.54 4.19
N ALA A 204 8.41 28.68 3.38
CA ALA A 204 7.08 28.85 2.83
C ALA A 204 5.99 28.61 3.87
N LEU A 205 6.16 27.61 4.75
CA LEU A 205 5.19 27.28 5.80
C LEU A 205 4.87 28.47 6.70
N SER A 206 5.86 29.34 6.97
CA SER A 206 5.66 30.57 7.75
C SER A 206 4.95 31.69 6.95
N LYS A 207 4.91 31.59 5.61
CA LYS A 207 4.31 32.58 4.72
C LYS A 207 2.89 32.21 4.25
N LEU A 208 2.46 30.96 4.44
CA LEU A 208 1.12 30.49 4.03
C LEU A 208 -0.01 31.30 4.67
N GLU A 209 0.13 31.68 5.95
CA GLU A 209 -0.86 32.54 6.64
C GLU A 209 -0.97 33.92 5.98
N GLY A 210 0.17 34.53 5.64
CA GLY A 210 0.20 35.81 4.93
C GLY A 210 -0.37 35.74 3.50
N ALA A 211 -0.40 34.55 2.91
CA ALA A 211 -1.06 34.28 1.63
C ALA A 211 -2.56 33.95 1.78
N GLY A 212 -3.13 34.09 2.99
CA GLY A 212 -4.55 33.83 3.26
C GLY A 212 -4.88 32.38 3.61
N MET A 213 -3.89 31.50 3.75
CA MET A 213 -4.11 30.09 4.12
C MET A 213 -3.83 29.86 5.61
N LEU A 214 -4.89 29.73 6.39
CA LEU A 214 -4.80 29.44 7.83
C LEU A 214 -4.59 27.94 8.09
N LEU A 215 -3.57 27.62 8.89
CA LEU A 215 -3.18 26.28 9.33
C LEU A 215 -3.00 26.28 10.86
N HIS A 216 -3.26 25.14 11.50
CA HIS A 216 -3.00 25.01 12.93
C HIS A 216 -1.48 25.12 13.20
N PRO A 217 -1.04 25.90 14.22
CA PRO A 217 0.38 26.09 14.52
C PRO A 217 1.16 24.77 14.69
N ASP A 218 0.59 23.80 15.42
CA ASP A 218 1.26 22.52 15.65
C ASP A 218 1.42 21.67 14.38
N LEU A 219 0.43 21.73 13.48
CA LEU A 219 0.51 21.05 12.19
C LEU A 219 1.65 21.65 11.34
N ARG A 220 1.76 22.98 11.35
CA ARG A 220 2.85 23.70 10.68
C ARG A 220 4.21 23.31 11.26
N GLU A 221 4.35 23.25 12.57
CA GLU A 221 5.59 22.83 13.23
C GLU A 221 5.93 21.37 12.94
N GLY A 222 4.94 20.47 12.90
CA GLY A 222 5.12 19.09 12.46
C GLY A 222 5.72 18.99 11.06
N TRP A 223 5.18 19.75 10.10
CA TRP A 223 5.72 19.79 8.74
C TRP A 223 7.11 20.41 8.64
N LYS A 224 7.42 21.44 9.46
CA LYS A 224 8.79 21.99 9.53
C LYS A 224 9.78 20.95 10.03
N LYS A 225 9.42 20.14 11.03
CA LYS A 225 10.29 19.06 11.53
C LYS A 225 10.52 17.98 10.48
N LEU A 226 9.46 17.58 9.78
CA LEU A 226 9.54 16.59 8.70
C LEU A 226 10.40 17.10 7.53
N TYR A 227 10.31 18.40 7.20
CA TYR A 227 11.22 19.04 6.26
C TYR A 227 12.67 19.02 6.76
N HIS A 228 12.89 19.39 8.02
CA HIS A 228 14.23 19.53 8.57
C HIS A 228 15.00 18.21 8.51
N TYR A 229 14.34 17.10 8.83
CA TYR A 229 14.86 15.73 8.65
C TYR A 229 15.40 15.47 7.23
N THR A 230 14.80 16.11 6.23
CA THR A 230 15.17 15.95 4.81
C THR A 230 16.11 17.03 4.27
N SER A 231 16.46 18.06 5.05
CA SER A 231 17.19 19.26 4.57
C SER A 231 18.70 19.27 4.92
N ASP A 232 19.45 20.05 4.15
CA ASP A 232 20.92 20.17 4.03
C ASP A 232 21.74 20.54 5.29
N GLY A 233 21.13 20.69 6.46
CA GLY A 233 21.86 21.03 7.70
C GLY A 233 22.40 19.82 8.47
N ASP A 234 21.61 18.74 8.53
CA ASP A 234 21.91 17.45 9.19
C ASP A 234 21.10 16.28 8.53
N GLY A 235 20.32 16.57 7.47
CA GLY A 235 19.37 15.67 6.83
C GLY A 235 19.88 15.02 5.53
N ILE A 236 18.98 14.29 4.85
CA ILE A 236 19.28 13.34 3.74
C ILE A 236 20.06 13.96 2.56
N ARG A 237 20.07 15.29 2.41
CA ARG A 237 20.58 15.97 1.20
C ARG A 237 22.06 16.40 1.21
N HIS A 238 22.81 16.35 2.34
CA HIS A 238 24.23 16.80 2.39
C HIS A 238 25.27 15.88 3.06
N GLY A 239 24.88 14.79 3.74
CA GLY A 239 25.86 13.92 4.40
C GLY A 239 26.61 13.00 3.43
N MET A 240 27.76 13.45 2.90
CA MET A 240 28.86 12.51 2.65
C MET A 240 29.24 11.88 4.01
N GLN A 241 29.29 10.55 4.06
CA GLN A 241 29.85 9.74 5.16
C GLN A 241 29.04 9.69 6.47
N GLU A 242 28.05 8.80 6.53
CA GLU A 242 27.86 7.76 7.57
C GLU A 242 26.51 7.07 7.29
N GLU A 243 26.50 5.75 7.42
CA GLU A 243 25.43 4.83 7.01
C GLU A 243 24.01 5.36 7.33
N ARG A 244 23.28 5.79 6.30
CA ARG A 244 21.83 5.97 6.41
C ARG A 244 21.18 4.66 5.97
N ASP A 245 20.51 3.99 6.90
CA ASP A 245 19.62 2.87 6.63
C ASP A 245 18.33 3.40 6.01
N LEU A 246 18.44 3.97 4.80
CA LEU A 246 17.30 4.40 3.99
C LEU A 246 17.01 3.32 2.96
N ASP A 247 15.74 2.96 2.85
CA ASP A 247 15.29 1.97 1.89
C ASP A 247 14.24 2.53 0.90
N VAL A 248 13.72 1.63 0.07
CA VAL A 248 12.69 1.97 -0.91
C VAL A 248 11.37 2.35 -0.22
N ASP A 249 11.07 1.77 0.93
CA ASP A 249 9.84 2.05 1.67
C ASP A 249 9.87 3.47 2.25
N ASP A 250 11.03 3.96 2.69
CA ASP A 250 11.23 5.36 3.05
C ASP A 250 10.93 6.30 1.87
N ALA A 251 11.49 6.01 0.70
CA ALA A 251 11.26 6.85 -0.48
C ALA A 251 9.80 6.83 -0.94
N LEU A 252 9.14 5.66 -0.88
CA LEU A 252 7.72 5.53 -1.18
C LEU A 252 6.85 6.29 -0.18
N TYR A 253 7.18 6.22 1.12
CA TYR A 253 6.52 7.02 2.14
C TYR A 253 6.57 8.52 1.79
N PHE A 254 7.75 9.05 1.45
CA PHE A 254 7.88 10.45 1.09
C PHE A 254 7.14 10.81 -0.20
N ALA A 255 7.17 9.95 -1.22
CA ALA A 255 6.44 10.18 -2.46
C ALA A 255 4.92 10.27 -2.22
N VAL A 256 4.37 9.36 -1.43
CA VAL A 256 2.94 9.33 -1.09
C VAL A 256 2.56 10.50 -0.18
N ALA A 257 3.31 10.71 0.90
CA ALA A 257 3.03 11.78 1.87
C ALA A 257 3.11 13.17 1.23
N CYS A 258 4.11 13.42 0.38
CA CYS A 258 4.25 14.68 -0.35
C CYS A 258 3.10 14.87 -1.36
N SER A 259 2.66 13.81 -2.02
CA SER A 259 1.53 13.86 -2.97
C SER A 259 0.19 14.13 -2.26
N ALA A 260 -0.03 13.51 -1.10
CA ALA A 260 -1.17 13.81 -0.25
C ALA A 260 -1.13 15.25 0.26
N PHE A 261 0.05 15.75 0.61
CA PHE A 261 0.23 17.13 1.07
C PHE A 261 -0.05 18.15 -0.03
N VAL A 262 0.45 17.94 -1.25
CA VAL A 262 0.11 18.74 -2.43
C VAL A 262 -1.40 18.77 -2.66
N SER A 263 -2.06 17.62 -2.55
CA SER A 263 -3.52 17.51 -2.71
C SER A 263 -4.28 18.32 -1.64
N LEU A 264 -3.84 18.23 -0.37
CA LEU A 264 -4.40 19.02 0.73
C LEU A 264 -4.25 20.53 0.50
N LEU A 265 -3.05 20.97 0.07
CA LEU A 265 -2.79 22.38 -0.21
C LEU A 265 -3.64 22.88 -1.38
N THR A 266 -3.81 22.06 -2.43
CA THR A 266 -4.70 22.37 -3.57
C THR A 266 -6.14 22.59 -3.10
N ALA A 267 -6.68 21.67 -2.30
CA ALA A 267 -8.03 21.78 -1.76
C ALA A 267 -8.20 23.01 -0.85
N LYS A 268 -7.19 23.32 -0.03
CA LYS A 268 -7.20 24.53 0.81
C LYS A 268 -7.14 25.81 -0.03
N SER A 269 -6.31 25.86 -1.07
CA SER A 269 -6.24 27.01 -1.97
C SER A 269 -7.59 27.28 -2.62
N ALA A 270 -8.26 26.25 -3.13
CA ALA A 270 -9.62 26.36 -3.67
C ALA A 270 -10.62 26.89 -2.61
N LYS A 271 -10.58 26.34 -1.39
CA LYS A 271 -11.44 26.78 -0.27
C LYS A 271 -11.23 28.25 0.11
N TYR A 272 -9.99 28.73 0.08
CA TYR A 272 -9.64 30.11 0.45
C TYR A 272 -9.62 31.08 -0.74
N GLY A 273 -9.96 30.63 -1.96
CA GLY A 273 -9.95 31.47 -3.16
C GLY A 273 -8.55 31.89 -3.64
N ILE A 274 -7.52 31.11 -3.30
CA ILE A 274 -6.13 31.35 -3.70
C ILE A 274 -5.90 30.73 -5.09
N GLU A 275 -5.53 31.55 -6.05
CA GLU A 275 -5.25 31.11 -7.42
C GLU A 275 -3.84 30.51 -7.54
N LEU A 276 -3.75 29.26 -8.01
CA LEU A 276 -2.48 28.57 -8.20
C LEU A 276 -1.84 28.96 -9.53
N LYS A 277 -0.84 29.85 -9.50
CA LYS A 277 -0.07 30.25 -10.69
C LYS A 277 1.35 29.71 -10.68
N PRO A 278 1.93 29.37 -11.85
CA PRO A 278 3.37 29.13 -11.95
C PRO A 278 4.15 30.36 -11.50
N VAL A 279 5.17 30.16 -10.67
CA VAL A 279 6.09 31.24 -10.34
C VAL A 279 7.02 31.45 -11.54
N GLU A 280 6.91 32.60 -12.20
CA GLU A 280 7.77 32.93 -13.34
C GLU A 280 9.25 32.89 -12.92
N LYS A 281 10.11 32.38 -13.82
CA LYS A 281 11.55 32.51 -13.64
C LYS A 281 11.86 34.00 -13.64
N VAL A 282 12.37 34.51 -12.52
CA VAL A 282 13.08 35.80 -12.50
C VAL A 282 14.11 35.73 -13.62
N LYS A 283 13.92 36.52 -14.68
CA LYS A 283 14.97 36.77 -15.66
C LYS A 283 16.13 37.34 -14.85
N LYS A 284 17.17 36.55 -14.63
CA LYS A 284 18.44 37.11 -14.15
C LYS A 284 18.86 38.14 -15.20
N PRO A 285 19.13 39.40 -14.82
CA PRO A 285 19.77 40.36 -15.71
C PRO A 285 21.15 39.84 -16.14
#